data_AF-A0A7I7SSU6-F1
#
_entry.id   AF-A0A7I7SSU6-F1
#
_cell.length_a   1.000
_cell.length_b   1.000
_cell.length_c   1.000
_cell.angle_alpha   90.00
_cell.angle_beta   90.00
_cell.angle_gamma   90.00
#
_symmetry.space_group_name_H-M   'P 1'
#
loop_
_entity.id
_entity.type
_entity.pdbx_description
1 polymer ?
#
loop_
_entity_poly.entity_id
_entity_poly.type
_entity_poly.pdbx_seq_one_letter_code
_entity_poly.pdbx_strand_id
1 'polypeptide(L)'
;MATREAMLNGAVEALATGDPAAVSANRIAKQIGVTWGTVQYQFGDADGFWAAVLHHTAERRAGLFASTDSGAPLRARVAGIVDTLFSGLDAPDSRAIENLRAALPRNPDDLDRLYPATAAELRSWGQSWNETCQKAFADLHVNPVRVHHVAAFIPGAMRGLVSEKQLGSYADLDEAREGLTNAIAAYLNEGST
;
A
#
# COMPACT_ATOMS: atom_id res chain seq x y z
N MET A 1 -7.13 -5.11 29.91
CA MET A 1 -7.78 -4.47 28.76
C MET A 1 -6.83 -4.61 27.57
N ALA A 2 -7.31 -5.07 26.41
CA ALA A 2 -6.50 -4.99 25.19
C ALA A 2 -6.27 -3.51 24.85
N THR A 3 -5.03 -3.13 24.54
CA THR A 3 -4.71 -1.76 24.15
C THR A 3 -5.24 -1.49 22.73
N ARG A 4 -5.45 -0.22 22.38
CA ARG A 4 -5.85 0.19 21.02
C ARG A 4 -4.93 -0.43 19.96
N GLU A 5 -3.63 -0.39 20.21
CA GLU A 5 -2.61 -0.98 19.35
C GLU A 5 -2.72 -2.50 19.20
N ALA A 6 -2.97 -3.23 20.30
CA ALA A 6 -3.16 -4.68 20.24
C ALA A 6 -4.37 -5.07 19.38
N MET A 7 -5.45 -4.26 19.40
CA MET A 7 -6.61 -4.49 18.55
C MET A 7 -6.29 -4.27 17.06
N LEU A 8 -5.50 -3.24 16.75
CA LEU A 8 -5.07 -2.94 15.38
C LEU A 8 -4.11 -4.02 14.85
N ASN A 9 -3.14 -4.46 15.66
CA ASN A 9 -2.23 -5.55 15.30
C ASN A 9 -3.00 -6.86 15.01
N GLY A 10 -3.91 -7.25 15.90
CA GLY A 10 -4.71 -8.46 15.68
C GLY A 10 -5.64 -8.37 14.47
N ALA A 11 -6.12 -7.17 14.13
CA ALA A 11 -6.89 -6.94 12.91
C ALA A 11 -6.04 -7.11 11.66
N VAL A 12 -4.82 -6.56 11.65
CA VAL A 12 -3.87 -6.74 10.54
C VAL A 12 -3.53 -8.21 10.35
N GLU A 13 -3.24 -8.93 11.43
CA GLU A 13 -2.97 -10.38 11.36
C GLU A 13 -4.16 -11.17 10.80
N ALA A 14 -5.38 -10.88 11.27
CA ALA A 14 -6.59 -11.52 10.77
C ALA A 14 -6.82 -11.24 9.28
N LEU A 15 -6.72 -9.98 8.84
CA LEU A 15 -6.87 -9.59 7.44
C LEU A 15 -5.79 -10.19 6.55
N ALA A 16 -4.55 -10.30 7.02
CA ALA A 16 -3.43 -10.87 6.26
C ALA A 16 -3.62 -12.36 5.92
N THR A 17 -4.51 -13.07 6.61
CA THR A 17 -4.83 -14.48 6.31
C THR A 17 -5.59 -14.67 4.99
N GLY A 18 -6.30 -13.63 4.51
CA GLY A 18 -7.13 -13.72 3.31
C GLY A 18 -8.39 -14.56 3.46
N ASP A 19 -8.76 -14.99 4.68
CA ASP A 19 -10.05 -15.65 4.92
C ASP A 19 -11.18 -14.66 4.56
N PRO A 20 -12.10 -14.99 3.65
CA PRO A 20 -13.26 -14.16 3.35
C PRO A 20 -14.09 -13.79 4.60
N ALA A 21 -14.05 -14.63 5.64
CA ALA A 21 -14.69 -14.37 6.92
C ALA A 21 -13.96 -13.33 7.78
N ALA A 22 -12.68 -13.05 7.51
CA ALA A 22 -11.84 -12.13 8.28
C ALA A 22 -12.20 -10.65 8.05
N VAL A 23 -12.94 -10.28 7.00
CA VAL A 23 -13.34 -8.88 6.77
C VAL A 23 -14.63 -8.48 7.51
N SER A 24 -15.01 -9.24 8.53
CA SER A 24 -16.07 -8.87 9.46
C SER A 24 -15.47 -8.29 10.73
N ALA A 25 -15.66 -6.99 10.97
CA ALA A 25 -15.15 -6.32 12.17
C ALA A 25 -15.59 -7.00 13.48
N ASN A 26 -16.80 -7.56 13.51
CA ASN A 26 -17.30 -8.34 14.65
C ASN A 26 -16.57 -9.69 14.82
N ARG A 27 -16.22 -10.37 13.73
CA ARG A 27 -15.41 -11.60 13.82
C ARG A 27 -13.97 -11.31 14.20
N ILE A 28 -13.36 -10.25 13.65
CA ILE A 28 -12.04 -9.79 14.08
C ILE A 28 -12.06 -9.52 15.58
N ALA A 29 -13.05 -8.78 16.09
CA ALA A 29 -13.20 -8.54 17.53
C ALA A 29 -13.19 -9.85 18.34
N LYS A 30 -13.99 -10.84 17.92
CA LYS A 30 -14.01 -12.17 18.56
C LYS A 30 -12.66 -12.88 18.50
N GLN A 31 -11.96 -12.81 17.36
CA GLN A 31 -10.67 -13.44 17.15
C GLN A 31 -9.56 -12.83 18.02
N ILE A 32 -9.56 -11.51 18.19
CA ILE A 32 -8.60 -10.79 19.05
C ILE A 32 -9.01 -10.79 20.53
N GLY A 33 -10.08 -11.52 20.89
CA GLY A 33 -10.53 -11.70 22.27
C GLY A 33 -11.23 -10.48 22.89
N VAL A 34 -11.80 -9.59 22.08
CA VAL A 34 -12.57 -8.42 22.55
C VAL A 34 -14.02 -8.46 22.06
N THR A 35 -14.89 -7.70 22.72
CA THR A 35 -16.28 -7.57 22.26
C THR A 35 -16.40 -6.52 21.16
N TRP A 36 -17.41 -6.63 20.30
CA TRP A 36 -17.73 -5.56 19.34
C TRP A 36 -17.97 -4.20 20.02
N GLY A 37 -18.61 -4.19 21.20
CA GLY A 37 -18.81 -2.97 21.98
C GLY A 37 -17.49 -2.32 22.42
N THR A 38 -16.45 -3.11 22.67
CA THR A 38 -15.09 -2.59 22.95
C THR A 38 -14.48 -1.93 21.71
N VAL A 39 -14.66 -2.52 20.53
CA VAL A 39 -14.20 -1.93 19.26
C VAL A 39 -14.98 -0.64 18.97
N GLN A 40 -16.30 -0.63 19.12
CA GLN A 40 -17.11 0.59 18.94
C GLN A 40 -16.73 1.70 19.92
N TYR A 41 -16.41 1.36 21.17
CA TYR A 41 -15.93 2.35 22.13
C TYR A 41 -14.62 3.02 21.69
N GLN A 42 -13.70 2.26 21.08
CA GLN A 42 -12.39 2.75 20.67
C GLN A 42 -12.39 3.44 19.30
N PHE A 43 -13.22 2.97 18.37
CA PHE A 43 -13.16 3.34 16.96
C PHE A 43 -14.49 3.86 16.39
N GLY A 44 -15.55 3.92 17.20
CA GLY A 44 -16.90 4.36 16.80
C GLY A 44 -17.69 3.25 16.12
N ASP A 45 -17.31 2.89 14.90
CA ASP A 45 -18.00 1.91 14.07
C ASP A 45 -17.02 1.13 13.18
N ALA A 46 -17.55 0.41 12.18
CA ALA A 46 -16.72 -0.35 11.25
C ALA A 46 -15.87 0.55 10.35
N ASP A 47 -16.38 1.71 9.94
CA ASP A 47 -15.63 2.65 9.10
C ASP A 47 -14.46 3.26 9.87
N GLY A 48 -14.72 3.76 11.09
CA GLY A 48 -13.67 4.27 11.96
C GLY A 48 -12.62 3.21 12.33
N PHE A 49 -13.04 1.95 12.49
CA PHE A 49 -12.11 0.84 12.71
C PHE A 49 -11.23 0.56 11.49
N TRP A 50 -11.81 0.49 10.29
CA TRP A 50 -11.05 0.29 9.06
C TRP A 50 -10.11 1.44 8.74
N ALA A 51 -10.54 2.68 8.93
CA ALA A 51 -9.68 3.85 8.82
C ALA A 51 -8.48 3.76 9.79
N ALA A 52 -8.71 3.35 11.04
CA ALA A 52 -7.65 3.18 12.02
C ALA A 52 -6.68 2.02 11.69
N VAL A 53 -7.21 0.90 11.19
CA VAL A 53 -6.38 -0.24 10.73
C VAL A 53 -5.52 0.18 9.54
N LEU A 54 -6.09 0.88 8.57
CA LEU A 54 -5.33 1.46 7.48
C LEU A 54 -4.23 2.35 8.07
N HIS A 55 -4.58 3.39 8.82
CA HIS A 55 -3.60 4.35 9.38
C HIS A 55 -2.40 3.66 10.06
N HIS A 56 -2.67 2.66 10.90
CA HIS A 56 -1.66 1.85 11.58
C HIS A 56 -0.69 1.15 10.61
N THR A 57 -1.20 0.61 9.50
CA THR A 57 -0.34 0.00 8.46
C THR A 57 0.44 1.03 7.64
N ALA A 58 -0.03 2.27 7.52
CA ALA A 58 0.73 3.32 6.85
C ALA A 58 1.90 3.82 7.69
N GLU A 59 1.70 4.04 8.99
CA GLU A 59 2.78 4.44 9.91
C GLU A 59 3.94 3.46 9.87
N ARG A 60 3.65 2.15 9.79
CA ARG A 60 4.67 1.08 9.70
C ARG A 60 5.37 1.02 8.34
N ARG A 61 4.74 1.49 7.25
CA ARG A 61 5.31 1.50 5.89
C ARG A 61 6.00 2.81 5.53
N ALA A 62 5.70 3.92 6.18
CA ALA A 62 6.30 5.23 5.91
C ALA A 62 7.84 5.21 6.00
N GLY A 63 8.40 4.34 6.84
CA GLY A 63 9.85 4.14 6.95
C GLY A 63 10.51 3.43 5.75
N LEU A 64 9.76 2.68 4.94
CA LEU A 64 10.31 1.89 3.83
C LEU A 64 10.68 2.77 2.63
N PHE A 65 9.91 3.84 2.37
CA PHE A 65 10.13 4.74 1.23
C PHE A 65 11.05 5.93 1.54
N ALA A 66 11.50 6.07 2.79
CA ALA A 66 12.31 7.19 3.24
C ALA A 66 13.77 7.16 2.75
N SER A 67 14.22 6.06 2.13
CA SER A 67 15.60 5.86 1.69
C SER A 67 15.69 5.78 0.17
N THR A 68 15.68 6.94 -0.49
CA THR A 68 16.25 7.04 -1.85
C THR A 68 17.53 7.83 -1.72
N ASP A 69 18.66 7.23 -2.09
CA ASP A 69 19.95 7.93 -2.15
C ASP A 69 19.87 9.01 -3.25
N SER A 70 19.82 10.26 -2.85
CA SER A 70 19.81 11.41 -3.76
C SER A 70 21.13 11.60 -4.50
N GLY A 71 22.19 10.85 -4.18
CA GLY A 71 23.40 10.78 -5.01
C GLY A 71 23.28 9.81 -6.19
N ALA A 72 22.28 8.91 -6.18
CA ALA A 72 22.21 7.82 -7.13
C ALA A 72 21.69 8.26 -8.52
N PRO A 73 22.18 7.65 -9.62
CA PRO A 73 21.63 7.87 -10.96
C PRO A 73 20.15 7.48 -11.07
N LEU A 74 19.43 8.08 -12.03
CA LEU A 74 17.98 7.86 -12.26
C LEU A 74 17.58 6.38 -12.21
N ARG A 75 18.25 5.52 -12.98
CA ARG A 75 17.97 4.08 -13.05
C ARG A 75 18.14 3.38 -11.70
N ALA A 76 19.13 3.77 -10.91
CA ALA A 76 19.37 3.19 -9.58
C ALA A 76 18.27 3.59 -8.59
N ARG A 77 17.76 4.83 -8.66
CA ARG A 77 16.62 5.26 -7.84
C ARG A 77 15.33 4.53 -8.22
N VAL A 78 15.08 4.39 -9.51
CA VAL A 78 13.95 3.59 -10.01
C VAL A 78 14.06 2.14 -9.51
N ALA A 79 15.23 1.53 -9.61
CA ALA A 79 15.48 0.18 -9.10
C ALA A 79 15.18 0.08 -7.59
N GLY A 80 15.69 1.04 -6.80
CA GLY A 80 15.44 1.07 -5.35
C GLY A 80 13.96 1.17 -5.00
N ILE A 81 13.18 1.97 -5.74
CA ILE A 81 11.72 2.05 -5.54
C ILE A 81 11.04 0.73 -5.92
N VAL A 82 11.39 0.13 -7.07
CA VAL A 82 10.85 -1.15 -7.51
C VAL A 82 11.14 -2.26 -6.50
N ASP A 83 12.37 -2.35 -6.01
CA ASP A 83 12.79 -3.37 -5.04
C ASP A 83 12.13 -3.19 -3.67
N THR A 84 12.00 -1.94 -3.22
CA THR A 84 11.27 -1.61 -1.99
C THR A 84 9.80 -1.99 -2.10
N LEU A 85 9.15 -1.69 -3.23
CA LEU A 85 7.76 -2.09 -3.45
C LEU A 85 7.62 -3.61 -3.55
N PHE A 86 8.50 -4.29 -4.27
CA PHE A 86 8.43 -5.73 -4.47
C PHE A 86 8.58 -6.50 -3.15
N SER A 87 9.56 -6.12 -2.33
CA SER A 87 9.79 -6.71 -1.01
C SER A 87 8.69 -6.34 -0.01
N GLY A 88 8.24 -5.09 -0.01
CA GLY A 88 7.23 -4.59 0.91
C GLY A 88 5.83 -5.16 0.67
N LEU A 89 5.49 -5.50 -0.58
CA LEU A 89 4.18 -6.08 -0.92
C LEU A 89 4.00 -7.54 -0.47
N ASP A 90 5.08 -8.24 -0.10
CA ASP A 90 5.01 -9.58 0.51
C ASP A 90 4.69 -9.51 2.03
N ALA A 91 4.79 -8.30 2.62
CA ALA A 91 4.57 -8.11 4.06
C ALA A 91 3.11 -8.39 4.48
N PRO A 92 2.87 -8.87 5.72
CA PRO A 92 1.52 -9.06 6.25
C PRO A 92 0.64 -7.80 6.14
N ASP A 93 1.21 -6.62 6.40
CA ASP A 93 0.53 -5.33 6.31
C ASP A 93 -0.02 -5.08 4.90
N SER A 94 0.76 -5.41 3.85
CA SER A 94 0.34 -5.24 2.46
C SER A 94 -0.83 -6.17 2.11
N ARG A 95 -0.73 -7.45 2.50
CA ARG A 95 -1.82 -8.43 2.33
C ARG A 95 -3.09 -8.01 3.06
N ALA A 96 -2.97 -7.51 4.28
CA ALA A 96 -4.10 -7.02 5.06
C ALA A 96 -4.85 -5.89 4.35
N ILE A 97 -4.12 -4.92 3.78
CA ILE A 97 -4.70 -3.81 3.02
C ILE A 97 -5.39 -4.31 1.75
N GLU A 98 -4.77 -5.24 1.02
CA GLU A 98 -5.36 -5.79 -0.22
C GLU A 98 -6.66 -6.52 0.07
N ASN A 99 -6.67 -7.37 1.09
CA ASN A 99 -7.87 -8.11 1.50
C ASN A 99 -8.97 -7.18 2.01
N LEU A 100 -8.62 -6.14 2.79
CA LEU A 100 -9.56 -5.12 3.22
C LEU A 100 -10.16 -4.38 2.00
N ARG A 101 -9.33 -3.92 1.07
CA ARG A 101 -9.78 -3.23 -0.15
C ARG A 101 -10.62 -4.11 -1.06
N ALA A 102 -10.35 -5.41 -1.11
CA ALA A 102 -11.12 -6.36 -1.90
C ALA A 102 -12.55 -6.56 -1.36
N ALA A 103 -12.75 -6.36 -0.06
CA ALA A 103 -14.05 -6.50 0.61
C ALA A 103 -14.83 -5.18 0.74
N LEU A 104 -14.17 -4.04 0.57
CA LEU A 104 -14.82 -2.72 0.51
C LEU A 104 -15.48 -2.47 -0.86
N PRO A 105 -16.43 -1.51 -0.95
CA PRO A 105 -17.00 -1.09 -2.23
C PRO A 105 -15.92 -0.73 -3.25
N ARG A 106 -16.02 -1.30 -4.45
CA ARG A 106 -15.07 -1.05 -5.55
C ARG A 106 -15.30 0.29 -6.24
N ASN A 107 -16.55 0.76 -6.24
CA ASN A 107 -16.89 2.07 -6.76
C ASN A 107 -16.46 3.15 -5.74
N PRO A 108 -15.61 4.12 -6.12
CA PRO A 108 -15.19 5.21 -5.25
C PRO A 108 -16.35 6.00 -4.64
N ASP A 109 -17.42 6.25 -5.40
CA ASP A 109 -18.58 7.02 -4.91
C ASP A 109 -19.33 6.27 -3.82
N ASP A 110 -19.45 4.94 -3.96
CA ASP A 110 -20.03 4.10 -2.91
C ASP A 110 -19.11 4.00 -1.69
N LEU A 111 -17.79 3.99 -1.89
CA LEU A 111 -16.82 3.97 -0.81
C LEU A 111 -16.88 5.28 0.00
N ASP A 112 -16.87 6.44 -0.65
CA ASP A 112 -17.00 7.75 0.02
C ASP A 112 -18.34 7.88 0.76
N ARG A 113 -19.43 7.32 0.21
CA ARG A 113 -20.76 7.37 0.84
C ARG A 113 -20.90 6.41 2.03
N LEU A 114 -20.37 5.20 1.94
CA LEU A 114 -20.56 4.13 2.94
C LEU A 114 -19.44 4.06 3.98
N TYR A 115 -18.23 4.49 3.63
CA TYR A 115 -17.03 4.41 4.46
C TYR A 115 -16.17 5.69 4.33
N PRO A 116 -16.71 6.88 4.68
CA PRO A 116 -16.04 8.16 4.45
C PRO A 116 -14.68 8.29 5.17
N ALA A 117 -14.52 7.73 6.37
CA ALA A 117 -13.24 7.77 7.09
C ALA A 117 -12.19 6.90 6.42
N THR A 118 -12.58 5.69 6.00
CA THR A 118 -11.72 4.76 5.25
C THR A 118 -11.31 5.36 3.90
N ALA A 119 -12.25 6.00 3.19
CA ALA A 119 -11.99 6.65 1.91
C ALA A 119 -11.00 7.83 2.08
N ALA A 120 -11.16 8.64 3.13
CA ALA A 120 -10.26 9.73 3.44
C ALA A 120 -8.82 9.23 3.71
N GLU A 121 -8.67 8.13 4.43
CA GLU A 121 -7.35 7.52 4.70
C GLU A 121 -6.70 6.99 3.42
N LEU A 122 -7.45 6.29 2.56
CA LEU A 122 -6.91 5.83 1.27
C LEU A 122 -6.50 6.99 0.35
N ARG A 123 -7.24 8.11 0.39
CA ARG A 123 -6.90 9.33 -0.36
C ARG A 123 -5.63 9.98 0.16
N SER A 124 -5.46 10.08 1.48
CA SER A 124 -4.25 10.66 2.08
C SER A 124 -2.99 9.89 1.68
N TRP A 125 -3.09 8.56 1.53
CA TRP A 125 -1.97 7.73 1.07
C TRP A 125 -1.60 8.00 -0.38
N GLY A 126 -2.59 8.13 -1.26
CA GLY A 126 -2.35 8.47 -2.66
C GLY A 126 -1.62 9.80 -2.80
N GLN A 127 -1.99 10.80 -1.98
CA GLN A 127 -1.31 12.10 -1.94
C GLN A 127 0.13 11.97 -1.43
N SER A 128 0.33 11.33 -0.28
CA SER A 128 1.65 11.12 0.31
C SER A 128 2.60 10.33 -0.62
N TRP A 129 2.07 9.32 -1.31
CA TRP A 129 2.80 8.55 -2.30
C TRP A 129 3.27 9.41 -3.48
N ASN A 130 2.37 10.22 -4.04
CA ASN A 130 2.71 11.13 -5.13
C ASN A 130 3.79 12.13 -4.70
N GLU A 131 3.65 12.74 -3.52
CA GLU A 131 4.65 13.66 -2.99
C GLU A 131 6.01 12.98 -2.79
N THR A 132 6.02 11.75 -2.29
CA THR A 132 7.23 10.96 -2.10
C THR A 132 7.93 10.67 -3.42
N CYS A 133 7.17 10.27 -4.45
CA CYS A 133 7.71 10.06 -5.80
C CYS A 133 8.30 11.35 -6.38
N GLN A 134 7.61 12.48 -6.25
CA GLN A 134 8.13 13.76 -6.74
C GLN A 134 9.43 14.14 -6.03
N LYS A 135 9.49 13.99 -4.70
CA LYS A 135 10.71 14.25 -3.92
C LYS A 135 11.86 13.33 -4.31
N ALA A 136 11.59 12.05 -4.61
CA ALA A 136 12.62 11.07 -4.97
C ALA A 136 13.39 11.41 -6.26
N PHE A 137 12.82 12.24 -7.12
CA PHE A 137 13.42 12.65 -8.40
C PHE A 137 13.60 14.17 -8.55
N ALA A 138 13.36 14.96 -7.49
CA ALA A 138 13.29 16.43 -7.58
C ALA A 138 14.62 17.11 -7.98
N ASP A 139 15.75 16.47 -7.69
CA ASP A 139 17.11 16.90 -8.02
C ASP A 139 17.60 16.33 -9.37
N LEU A 140 16.78 15.54 -10.06
CA LEU A 140 17.02 15.11 -11.42
C LEU A 140 16.23 16.00 -12.39
N HIS A 141 16.79 16.25 -13.58
CA HIS A 141 16.11 16.99 -14.66
C HIS A 141 15.05 16.12 -15.36
N VAL A 142 14.08 15.59 -14.60
CA VAL A 142 12.99 14.77 -15.14
C VAL A 142 11.69 15.56 -15.16
N ASN A 143 10.83 15.26 -16.13
CA ASN A 143 9.53 15.91 -16.23
C ASN A 143 8.60 15.47 -15.09
N PRO A 144 8.08 16.39 -14.24
CA PRO A 144 7.24 16.04 -13.09
C PRO A 144 5.92 15.37 -13.49
N VAL A 145 5.39 15.64 -14.68
CA VAL A 145 4.19 14.96 -15.22
C VAL A 145 4.49 13.49 -15.48
N ARG A 146 5.68 13.17 -16.01
CA ARG A 146 6.09 11.77 -16.22
C ARG A 146 6.32 11.04 -14.89
N VAL A 147 6.88 11.72 -13.89
CA VAL A 147 6.98 11.20 -12.52
C VAL A 147 5.59 10.88 -11.96
N HIS A 148 4.61 11.76 -12.18
CA HIS A 148 3.23 11.50 -11.75
C HIS A 148 2.59 10.29 -12.46
N HIS A 149 2.84 10.11 -13.76
CA HIS A 149 2.37 8.92 -14.48
C HIS A 149 2.96 7.64 -13.88
N VAL A 150 4.28 7.62 -13.62
CA VAL A 150 4.96 6.49 -12.97
C VAL A 150 4.37 6.23 -11.60
N ALA A 151 4.21 7.27 -10.78
CA ALA A 151 3.60 7.15 -9.45
C ALA A 151 2.18 6.56 -9.51
N ALA A 152 1.39 6.87 -10.54
CA ALA A 152 0.04 6.36 -10.71
C ALA A 152 -0.01 4.86 -11.04
N PHE A 153 0.87 4.36 -11.93
CA PHE A 153 0.81 2.96 -12.37
C PHE A 153 1.68 2.00 -11.56
N ILE A 154 2.80 2.47 -10.99
CA ILE A 154 3.80 1.57 -10.39
C ILE A 154 3.22 0.70 -9.26
N PRO A 155 2.32 1.15 -8.36
CA PRO A 155 1.75 0.26 -7.35
C PRO A 155 0.87 -0.84 -7.97
N GLY A 156 0.24 -0.58 -9.12
CA GLY A 156 -0.51 -1.59 -9.87
C GLY A 156 0.41 -2.62 -10.52
N ALA A 157 1.46 -2.17 -11.19
CA ALA A 157 2.46 -3.04 -11.82
C ALA A 157 3.14 -3.96 -10.80
N MET A 158 3.55 -3.41 -9.65
CA MET A 158 4.21 -4.18 -8.60
C MET A 158 3.29 -5.22 -7.97
N ARG A 159 2.01 -4.90 -7.76
CA ARG A 159 1.02 -5.89 -7.31
C ARG A 159 0.85 -7.04 -8.30
N GLY A 160 0.89 -6.76 -9.60
CA GLY A 160 0.90 -7.80 -10.64
C GLY A 160 2.09 -8.75 -10.51
N LEU A 161 3.31 -8.21 -10.41
CA LEU A 161 4.53 -9.03 -10.24
C LEU A 161 4.52 -9.87 -8.96
N VAL A 162 4.01 -9.31 -7.86
CA VAL A 162 3.91 -10.02 -6.58
C VAL A 162 2.83 -11.11 -6.65
N SER A 163 1.73 -10.85 -7.35
CA SER A 163 0.71 -11.87 -7.61
C SER A 163 1.28 -13.04 -8.41
N GLU A 164 2.09 -12.79 -9.45
CA GLU A 164 2.77 -13.84 -10.22
C GLU A 164 3.68 -14.70 -9.32
N LYS A 165 4.42 -14.08 -8.40
CA LYS A 165 5.22 -14.79 -7.38
C LYS A 165 4.37 -15.74 -6.55
N GLN A 166 3.21 -15.27 -6.09
CA GLN A 166 2.30 -16.05 -5.23
C GLN A 166 1.61 -17.19 -5.99
N LEU A 167 1.37 -17.03 -7.29
CA LEU A 167 0.76 -18.04 -8.14
C LEU A 167 1.75 -19.10 -8.65
N GLY A 168 3.03 -19.01 -8.27
CA GLY A 168 4.07 -19.95 -8.70
C GLY A 168 4.40 -19.81 -10.18
N SER A 169 4.49 -18.56 -10.66
CA SER A 169 4.80 -18.26 -12.07
C SER A 169 6.09 -18.93 -12.53
N TYR A 170 6.10 -19.37 -13.79
CA TYR A 170 7.28 -19.91 -14.47
C TYR A 170 8.18 -18.81 -15.05
N ALA A 171 7.75 -17.55 -14.97
CA ALA A 171 8.54 -16.41 -15.43
C ALA A 171 9.65 -16.08 -14.43
N ASP A 172 10.79 -15.61 -14.94
CA ASP A 172 11.85 -15.05 -14.12
C ASP A 172 11.42 -13.64 -13.62
N LEU A 173 11.09 -13.55 -12.33
CA LEU A 173 10.62 -12.31 -11.73
C LEU A 173 11.75 -11.30 -11.50
N ASP A 174 13.00 -11.75 -11.47
CA ASP A 174 14.14 -10.84 -11.40
C ASP A 174 14.34 -10.16 -12.75
N GLU A 175 14.24 -10.92 -13.84
CA GLU A 175 14.23 -10.38 -15.21
C GLU A 175 13.05 -9.41 -15.43
N ALA A 176 11.85 -9.76 -14.96
CA ALA A 176 10.68 -8.88 -15.07
C ALA A 176 10.86 -7.55 -14.31
N ARG A 177 11.44 -7.58 -13.11
CA ARG A 177 11.75 -6.37 -12.32
C ARG A 177 12.81 -5.51 -12.99
N GLU A 178 13.86 -6.12 -13.53
CA GLU A 178 14.89 -5.41 -14.29
C GLU A 178 14.29 -4.75 -15.54
N GLY A 179 13.46 -5.47 -16.29
CA GLY A 179 12.75 -4.93 -17.45
C GLY A 179 11.87 -3.73 -17.10
N LEU A 180 11.08 -3.83 -16.03
CA LEU A 180 10.24 -2.73 -15.53
C LEU A 180 11.08 -1.52 -15.11
N THR A 181 12.20 -1.75 -14.41
CA THR A 181 13.15 -0.71 -13.99
C THR A 181 13.69 0.05 -15.20
N ASN A 182 14.15 -0.69 -16.21
CA ASN A 182 14.73 -0.10 -17.42
C ASN A 182 13.68 0.67 -18.23
N ALA A 183 12.46 0.14 -18.35
CA ALA A 183 11.35 0.81 -19.04
C ALA A 183 10.96 2.13 -18.37
N ILE A 184 10.84 2.15 -17.04
CA ILE A 184 10.55 3.37 -16.27
C ILE A 184 11.69 4.38 -16.42
N ALA A 185 12.95 3.94 -16.30
CA ALA A 185 14.09 4.83 -16.42
C ALA A 185 14.17 5.47 -17.82
N ALA A 186 13.93 4.70 -18.88
CA ALA A 186 13.86 5.22 -20.24
C ALA A 186 12.72 6.25 -20.40
N TYR A 187 11.53 5.90 -19.92
CA TYR A 187 10.37 6.80 -19.96
C TYR A 187 10.62 8.12 -19.22
N LEU A 188 11.29 8.10 -18.07
CA LEU A 188 11.60 9.33 -17.32
C LEU A 188 12.71 10.16 -17.99
N ASN A 189 13.63 9.52 -18.71
CA ASN A 189 14.77 10.18 -19.37
C ASN A 189 14.41 10.86 -20.70
N GLU A 190 13.36 10.41 -21.39
CA GLU A 190 12.87 10.92 -22.69
C GLU A 190 12.31 12.36 -22.70
N GLY A 191 12.65 13.19 -21.71
CA GLY A 191 12.24 14.59 -21.63
C GLY A 191 13.20 15.49 -20.85
N SER A 192 14.45 15.06 -20.65
CA SER A 192 15.47 15.77 -19.85
C SER A 192 16.29 16.82 -20.63
N THR A 193 15.77 17.32 -21.76
CA THR A 193 16.40 18.39 -22.55
C THR A 193 16.19 19.77 -21.94
#